data_AF-A0A6P5ZBH8-F1
#
_entry.id   AF-A0A6P5ZBH8-F1
#
_cell.length_a   1.000
_cell.length_b   1.000
_cell.length_c   1.000
_cell.angle_alpha   90.00
_cell.angle_beta   90.00
_cell.angle_gamma   90.00
#
_symmetry.space_group_name_H-M   'P 1'
#
loop_
_entity.id
_entity.type
_entity.pdbx_description
1 polymer ?
#
loop_
_entity_poly.entity_id
_entity_poly.type
_entity_poly.pdbx_seq_one_letter_code
_entity_poly.pdbx_strand_id
1 'polypeptide(L)'
;MPRTSKRKSAPPNSSSVTSPEGRSVSIKAKTKGMEKIDRLFNSYANNSLGMIDPDGIEALCSDLGVDYTDVRILMLAWKLKAERQGYFTQDEWRTGLKALGVDSLSKLKKALPELENEVGKSSNYEDFYSYAFRYCLTEEKQKSVDIESICELLNLVLGAQFHPQVDLLIEYLKISFPDLENYDASQAWPLILDNFVEWMREKHS
;
A
#
# COMPACT_ATOMS: atom_id res chain seq x y z
N MET A 1 -34.08 -54.80 -40.61
CA MET A 1 -33.03 -55.06 -41.63
C MET A 1 -33.68 -55.01 -43.01
N PRO A 2 -33.01 -54.62 -44.12
CA PRO A 2 -31.57 -54.34 -44.30
C PRO A 2 -31.17 -53.02 -45.03
N ARG A 3 -29.91 -52.57 -44.79
CA ARG A 3 -28.84 -52.02 -45.68
C ARG A 3 -29.16 -50.91 -46.72
N THR A 4 -28.37 -49.86 -46.95
CA THR A 4 -26.90 -49.64 -46.88
C THR A 4 -26.53 -48.15 -47.08
N SER A 5 -25.39 -47.73 -46.53
CA SER A 5 -24.81 -46.38 -46.52
C SER A 5 -24.40 -45.80 -47.89
N LYS A 6 -24.54 -44.47 -48.05
CA LYS A 6 -23.76 -43.65 -48.98
C LYS A 6 -23.19 -42.42 -48.26
N ARG A 7 -21.86 -42.31 -48.33
CA ARG A 7 -20.98 -41.23 -47.84
C ARG A 7 -21.35 -39.89 -48.51
N LYS A 8 -21.48 -38.81 -47.74
CA LYS A 8 -21.62 -37.42 -48.24
C LYS A 8 -20.55 -36.56 -47.56
N SER A 9 -19.72 -35.89 -48.36
CA SER A 9 -18.64 -34.99 -47.93
C SER A 9 -19.20 -33.66 -47.40
N ALA A 10 -18.54 -33.11 -46.38
CA ALA A 10 -18.83 -31.81 -45.77
C ALA A 10 -18.12 -30.66 -46.53
N PRO A 11 -18.61 -29.41 -46.46
CA PRO A 11 -17.92 -28.23 -46.99
C PRO A 11 -16.83 -27.71 -46.02
N PRO A 12 -15.85 -26.92 -46.48
CA PRO A 12 -14.73 -26.50 -45.65
C PRO A 12 -15.13 -25.39 -44.68
N ASN A 13 -14.68 -25.52 -43.44
CA ASN A 13 -14.78 -24.52 -42.39
C ASN A 13 -13.86 -23.33 -42.71
N SER A 14 -14.39 -22.11 -42.69
CA SER A 14 -13.62 -20.87 -42.73
C SER A 14 -12.90 -20.70 -41.40
N SER A 15 -11.57 -20.87 -41.39
CA SER A 15 -10.71 -20.42 -40.31
C SER A 15 -10.39 -18.94 -40.53
N SER A 16 -10.97 -18.09 -39.70
CA SER A 16 -10.55 -16.69 -39.55
C SER A 16 -9.10 -16.66 -39.08
N VAL A 17 -8.20 -16.31 -39.99
CA VAL A 17 -6.79 -16.04 -39.72
C VAL A 17 -6.71 -14.78 -38.87
N THR A 18 -6.44 -14.92 -37.57
CA THR A 18 -5.96 -13.81 -36.73
C THR A 18 -4.50 -13.56 -37.06
N SER A 19 -4.21 -12.41 -37.71
CA SER A 19 -2.87 -11.99 -38.11
C SER A 19 -1.88 -11.91 -36.93
N PRO A 20 -0.60 -12.28 -37.09
CA PRO A 20 0.39 -12.29 -36.00
C PRO A 20 0.87 -10.91 -35.53
N GLU A 21 0.54 -9.84 -36.28
CA GLU A 21 1.11 -8.50 -36.11
C GLU A 21 0.65 -7.79 -34.82
N GLY A 22 -0.57 -8.05 -34.34
CA GLY A 22 -1.04 -7.45 -33.08
C GLY A 22 -0.31 -7.98 -31.83
N ARG A 23 0.18 -9.22 -31.89
CA ARG A 23 0.80 -9.89 -30.73
C ARG A 23 2.25 -9.43 -30.52
N SER A 24 3.00 -9.17 -31.59
CA SER A 24 4.40 -8.71 -31.53
C SER A 24 4.53 -7.25 -31.06
N VAL A 25 3.58 -6.38 -31.43
CA VAL A 25 3.52 -4.98 -30.99
C VAL A 25 3.20 -4.88 -29.49
N SER A 26 2.26 -5.69 -29.00
CA SER A 26 1.89 -5.72 -27.58
C SER A 26 3.03 -6.19 -26.67
N ILE A 27 3.81 -7.18 -27.12
CA ILE A 27 4.98 -7.68 -26.38
C ILE A 27 6.07 -6.59 -26.30
N LYS A 28 6.42 -5.96 -27.43
CA LYS A 28 7.43 -4.88 -27.46
C LYS A 28 7.05 -3.68 -26.57
N ALA A 29 5.77 -3.30 -26.55
CA ALA A 29 5.29 -2.22 -25.70
C ALA A 29 5.39 -2.57 -24.20
N LYS A 30 5.05 -3.81 -23.81
CA LYS A 30 5.19 -4.30 -22.43
C LYS A 30 6.64 -4.32 -21.97
N THR A 31 7.57 -4.80 -22.82
CA THR A 31 9.02 -4.79 -22.51
C THR A 31 9.54 -3.37 -22.32
N LYS A 32 9.17 -2.44 -23.21
CA LYS A 32 9.58 -1.03 -23.11
C LYS A 32 9.02 -0.33 -21.87
N GLY A 33 7.80 -0.66 -21.45
CA GLY A 33 7.22 -0.13 -20.20
C GLY A 33 7.96 -0.62 -18.96
N MET A 34 8.30 -1.91 -18.92
CA MET A 34 9.09 -2.51 -17.83
C MET A 34 10.49 -1.88 -17.74
N GLU A 35 11.18 -1.66 -18.86
CA GLU A 35 12.48 -0.97 -18.87
C GLU A 35 12.42 0.45 -18.29
N LYS A 36 11.32 1.18 -18.49
CA LYS A 36 11.17 2.52 -17.90
C LYS A 36 10.94 2.46 -16.38
N ILE A 37 10.15 1.50 -15.92
CA ILE A 37 9.93 1.27 -14.48
C ILE A 37 11.26 0.97 -13.79
N ASP A 38 12.09 0.13 -14.42
CA ASP A 38 13.40 -0.24 -13.89
C ASP A 38 14.37 0.94 -13.88
N ARG A 39 14.36 1.78 -14.93
CA ARG A 39 15.17 3.00 -14.96
C ARG A 39 14.77 3.98 -13.86
N LEU A 40 13.48 4.11 -13.59
CA LEU A 40 12.97 4.95 -12.51
C LEU A 40 13.34 4.37 -11.13
N PHE A 41 13.34 3.05 -10.98
CA PHE A 41 13.85 2.44 -9.74
C PHE A 41 15.33 2.79 -9.53
N ASN A 42 16.15 2.60 -10.57
CA ASN A 42 17.58 2.81 -10.51
C ASN A 42 18.00 4.28 -10.27
N SER A 43 17.11 5.26 -10.49
CA SER A 43 17.41 6.66 -10.15
C SER A 43 17.36 6.94 -8.66
N TYR A 44 16.70 6.08 -7.87
CA TYR A 44 16.55 6.23 -6.41
C TYR A 44 17.17 5.08 -5.62
N ALA A 45 17.48 3.95 -6.29
CA ALA A 45 18.03 2.79 -5.62
C ALA A 45 19.49 2.98 -5.21
N ASN A 46 19.82 2.48 -4.02
CA ASN A 46 21.19 2.31 -3.57
C ASN A 46 21.84 1.13 -4.29
N ASN A 47 22.91 1.40 -5.03
CA ASN A 47 23.60 0.40 -5.86
C ASN A 47 24.20 -0.76 -5.05
N SER A 48 24.54 -0.54 -3.78
CA SER A 48 25.11 -1.57 -2.91
C SER A 48 24.04 -2.48 -2.32
N LEU A 49 22.87 -1.93 -2.02
CA LEU A 49 21.75 -2.65 -1.40
C LEU A 49 20.77 -3.25 -2.43
N GLY A 50 20.75 -2.73 -3.65
CA GLY A 50 19.79 -3.13 -4.68
C GLY A 50 18.35 -2.75 -4.35
N MET A 51 18.16 -1.77 -3.49
CA MET A 51 16.87 -1.30 -2.97
C MET A 51 16.84 0.22 -2.93
N ILE A 52 15.66 0.81 -3.00
CA ILE A 52 15.44 2.18 -2.56
C ILE A 52 15.45 2.14 -1.03
N ASP A 53 16.42 2.79 -0.42
CA ASP A 53 16.59 2.92 1.03
C ASP A 53 16.03 4.27 1.52
N PRO A 54 16.14 4.64 2.81
CA PRO A 54 15.57 5.89 3.31
C PRO A 54 16.01 7.14 2.52
N ASP A 55 17.30 7.25 2.20
CA ASP A 55 17.84 8.36 1.39
C ASP A 55 17.21 8.39 -0.01
N GLY A 56 17.04 7.22 -0.63
CA GLY A 56 16.35 7.08 -1.92
C GLY A 56 14.86 7.46 -1.86
N ILE A 57 14.18 7.13 -0.76
CA ILE A 57 12.77 7.53 -0.54
C ILE A 57 12.68 9.04 -0.35
N GLU A 58 13.55 9.66 0.43
CA GLU A 58 13.58 11.12 0.59
C GLU A 58 13.80 11.83 -0.75
N ALA A 59 14.75 11.35 -1.56
CA ALA A 59 14.99 11.88 -2.90
C ALA A 59 13.75 11.73 -3.81
N LEU A 60 13.09 10.56 -3.78
CA LEU A 60 11.85 10.32 -4.51
C LEU A 60 10.74 11.29 -4.05
N CYS A 61 10.57 11.50 -2.75
CA CYS A 61 9.55 12.38 -2.20
C CYS A 61 9.79 13.85 -2.59
N SER A 62 11.05 14.29 -2.54
CA SER A 62 11.48 15.61 -3.01
C SER A 62 11.09 15.84 -4.48
N ASP A 63 11.39 14.87 -5.35
CA ASP A 63 11.06 14.90 -6.77
C ASP A 63 9.54 14.86 -7.04
N LEU A 64 8.79 14.15 -6.20
CA LEU A 64 7.33 14.13 -6.21
C LEU A 64 6.73 15.45 -5.67
N GLY A 65 7.49 16.23 -4.92
CA GLY A 65 7.05 17.46 -4.25
C GLY A 65 6.08 17.18 -3.10
N VAL A 66 6.36 16.12 -2.34
CA VAL A 66 5.62 15.73 -1.14
C VAL A 66 6.61 15.46 0.00
N ASP A 67 6.16 15.59 1.24
CA ASP A 67 6.98 15.24 2.40
C ASP A 67 7.12 13.71 2.50
N TYR A 68 8.25 13.21 3.02
CA TYR A 68 8.43 11.76 3.18
C TYR A 68 7.54 11.18 4.29
N THR A 69 7.02 12.02 5.18
CA THR A 69 6.02 11.68 6.20
C THR A 69 4.57 11.79 5.69
N ASP A 70 4.37 12.21 4.44
CA ASP A 70 3.03 12.35 3.86
C ASP A 70 2.33 10.99 3.76
N VAL A 71 1.05 10.92 4.17
CA VAL A 71 0.27 9.67 4.18
C VAL A 71 0.21 9.02 2.80
N ARG A 72 0.32 9.80 1.71
CA ARG A 72 0.34 9.26 0.35
C ARG A 72 1.57 8.40 0.07
N ILE A 73 2.68 8.64 0.77
CA ILE A 73 3.88 7.78 0.69
C ILE A 73 3.61 6.43 1.36
N LEU A 74 2.89 6.44 2.49
CA LEU A 74 2.42 5.21 3.14
C LEU A 74 1.40 4.45 2.27
N MET A 75 0.48 5.17 1.60
CA MET A 75 -0.45 4.57 0.63
C MET A 75 0.28 3.99 -0.59
N LEU A 76 1.37 4.63 -1.03
CA LEU A 76 2.24 4.10 -2.07
C LEU A 76 2.89 2.79 -1.60
N ALA A 77 3.47 2.75 -0.39
CA ALA A 77 4.02 1.53 0.19
C ALA A 77 2.98 0.39 0.25
N TRP A 78 1.75 0.70 0.66
CA TRP A 78 0.62 -0.22 0.65
C TRP A 78 0.32 -0.77 -0.75
N LYS A 79 0.35 0.09 -1.77
CA LYS A 79 0.11 -0.33 -3.16
C LYS A 79 1.23 -1.21 -3.71
N LEU A 80 2.47 -0.91 -3.32
CA LEU A 80 3.67 -1.70 -3.65
C LEU A 80 3.70 -3.03 -2.89
N LYS A 81 2.89 -3.16 -1.84
CA LYS A 81 2.94 -4.25 -0.86
C LYS A 81 4.33 -4.35 -0.23
N ALA A 82 4.91 -3.19 0.10
CA ALA A 82 6.23 -3.10 0.69
C ALA A 82 6.25 -3.78 2.07
N GLU A 83 7.21 -4.68 2.29
CA GLU A 83 7.28 -5.46 3.54
C GLU A 83 8.01 -4.74 4.67
N ARG A 84 8.99 -3.89 4.33
CA ARG A 84 9.85 -3.20 5.31
C ARG A 84 9.71 -1.69 5.23
N GLN A 85 9.46 -1.04 6.38
CA GLN A 85 9.38 0.41 6.46
C GLN A 85 10.68 1.07 6.04
N GLY A 86 10.56 2.08 5.18
CA GLY A 86 11.70 2.87 4.69
C GLY A 86 12.49 2.20 3.57
N TYR A 87 11.99 1.08 2.99
CA TYR A 87 12.66 0.41 1.88
C TYR A 87 11.68 -0.08 0.82
N PHE A 88 12.09 0.01 -0.44
CA PHE A 88 11.42 -0.66 -1.56
C PHE A 88 12.40 -1.53 -2.34
N THR A 89 12.05 -2.81 -2.48
CA THR A 89 12.72 -3.73 -3.38
C THR A 89 12.30 -3.48 -4.83
N GLN A 90 13.12 -3.96 -5.78
CA GLN A 90 12.81 -3.82 -7.20
C GLN A 90 11.51 -4.56 -7.59
N ASP A 91 11.20 -5.68 -6.93
CA ASP A 91 10.02 -6.48 -7.24
C ASP A 91 8.73 -5.85 -6.71
N GLU A 92 8.74 -5.30 -5.48
CA GLU A 92 7.64 -4.49 -4.93
C GLU A 92 7.38 -3.29 -5.84
N TRP A 93 8.44 -2.55 -6.20
CA TRP A 93 8.37 -1.39 -7.09
C TRP A 93 7.76 -1.73 -8.46
N ARG A 94 8.27 -2.78 -9.11
CA ARG A 94 7.75 -3.25 -10.40
C ARG A 94 6.29 -3.68 -10.32
N THR A 95 5.94 -4.40 -9.26
CA THR A 95 4.58 -4.93 -9.08
C THR A 95 3.60 -3.80 -8.83
N GLY A 96 3.92 -2.89 -7.90
CA GLY A 96 3.09 -1.74 -7.57
C GLY A 96 2.89 -0.79 -8.76
N LEU A 97 3.97 -0.39 -9.44
CA LEU A 97 3.86 0.54 -10.57
C LEU A 97 3.15 -0.05 -11.78
N LYS A 98 3.30 -1.35 -12.04
CA LYS A 98 2.49 -2.03 -13.06
C LYS A 98 1.02 -2.04 -12.69
N ALA A 99 0.69 -2.33 -11.43
CA ALA A 99 -0.69 -2.31 -10.95
C ALA A 99 -1.31 -0.91 -11.06
N LEU A 100 -0.49 0.14 -10.91
CA LEU A 100 -0.89 1.55 -11.10
C LEU A 100 -0.88 2.01 -12.57
N GLY A 101 -0.29 1.24 -13.50
CA GLY A 101 -0.09 1.69 -14.88
C GLY A 101 0.89 2.86 -15.01
N VAL A 102 1.80 3.01 -14.06
CA VAL A 102 2.79 4.11 -13.97
C VAL A 102 4.15 3.64 -14.48
N ASP A 103 4.78 4.45 -15.33
CA ASP A 103 6.12 4.18 -15.90
C ASP A 103 7.03 5.43 -15.87
N SER A 104 6.67 6.46 -15.12
CA SER A 104 7.43 7.73 -15.01
C SER A 104 7.05 8.50 -13.75
N LEU A 105 7.95 9.35 -13.27
CA LEU A 105 7.74 10.22 -12.10
C LEU A 105 6.49 11.10 -12.24
N SER A 106 6.25 11.68 -13.43
CA SER A 106 5.07 12.52 -13.67
C SER A 106 3.75 11.75 -13.51
N LYS A 107 3.70 10.49 -13.96
CA LYS A 107 2.53 9.64 -13.76
C LYS A 107 2.40 9.21 -12.30
N LEU A 108 3.52 8.92 -11.62
CA LEU A 108 3.50 8.57 -10.20
C LEU A 108 2.94 9.72 -9.36
N LYS A 109 3.39 10.95 -9.61
CA LYS A 109 2.86 12.16 -8.96
C LYS A 109 1.35 12.33 -9.14
N LYS A 110 0.82 11.99 -10.32
CA LYS A 110 -0.62 12.01 -10.61
C LYS A 110 -1.38 10.85 -9.97
N ALA A 111 -0.72 9.72 -9.71
CA ALA A 111 -1.32 8.56 -9.09
C ALA A 111 -1.47 8.72 -7.56
N LEU A 112 -0.67 9.57 -6.90
CA LEU A 112 -0.77 9.74 -5.44
C LEU A 112 -2.17 10.20 -4.97
N PRO A 113 -2.83 11.21 -5.59
CA PRO A 113 -4.22 11.54 -5.26
C PRO A 113 -5.22 10.44 -5.63
N GLU A 114 -4.93 9.63 -6.65
CA GLU A 114 -5.79 8.50 -7.02
C GLU A 114 -5.73 7.39 -5.95
N LEU A 115 -4.58 7.20 -5.31
CA LEU A 115 -4.41 6.29 -4.18
C LEU A 115 -5.25 6.71 -2.98
N GLU A 116 -5.33 8.00 -2.67
CA GLU A 116 -6.21 8.51 -1.59
C GLU A 116 -7.67 8.12 -1.84
N ASN A 117 -8.14 8.30 -3.07
CA ASN A 117 -9.48 7.91 -3.47
C ASN A 117 -9.69 6.38 -3.46
N GLU A 118 -8.65 5.60 -3.79
CA GLU A 118 -8.69 4.15 -3.72
C GLU A 118 -8.78 3.66 -2.28
N VAL A 119 -7.97 4.20 -1.39
CA VAL A 119 -7.91 3.85 0.03
C VAL A 119 -9.16 4.31 0.78
N GLY A 120 -9.77 5.44 0.40
CA GLY A 120 -11.00 5.94 1.01
C GLY A 120 -12.23 5.03 0.83
N LYS A 121 -12.16 3.97 0.02
CA LYS A 121 -13.22 2.97 -0.11
C LYS A 121 -13.23 2.04 1.10
N SER A 122 -14.41 1.78 1.66
CA SER A 122 -14.58 1.05 2.94
C SER A 122 -13.72 -0.22 3.09
N SER A 123 -13.68 -1.11 2.09
CA SER A 123 -12.89 -2.35 2.17
C SER A 123 -11.37 -2.12 2.09
N ASN A 124 -10.95 -1.10 1.33
CA ASN A 124 -9.55 -0.78 1.16
C ASN A 124 -9.01 -0.01 2.37
N TYR A 125 -9.84 0.77 3.04
CA TYR A 125 -9.45 1.50 4.23
C TYR A 125 -9.06 0.56 5.37
N GLU A 126 -9.85 -0.50 5.59
CA GLU A 126 -9.54 -1.54 6.59
C GLU A 126 -8.24 -2.29 6.27
N ASP A 127 -8.05 -2.68 4.99
CA ASP A 127 -6.82 -3.33 4.52
C ASP A 127 -5.60 -2.39 4.68
N PHE A 128 -5.75 -1.12 4.32
CA PHE A 128 -4.73 -0.10 4.45
C PHE A 128 -4.36 0.16 5.91
N TYR A 129 -5.35 0.33 6.80
CA TYR A 129 -5.11 0.53 8.23
C TYR A 129 -4.36 -0.66 8.85
N SER A 130 -4.81 -1.88 8.54
CA SER A 130 -4.16 -3.11 9.02
C SER A 130 -2.74 -3.25 8.49
N TYR A 131 -2.51 -2.90 7.23
CA TYR A 131 -1.19 -2.85 6.63
C TYR A 131 -0.29 -1.80 7.31
N ALA A 132 -0.81 -0.59 7.53
CA ALA A 132 -0.06 0.53 8.09
C ALA A 132 0.50 0.19 9.48
N PHE A 133 -0.31 -0.42 10.36
CA PHE A 133 0.16 -0.89 11.66
C PHE A 133 1.26 -1.94 11.53
N ARG A 134 1.08 -2.94 10.64
CA ARG A 134 2.10 -3.97 10.41
C ARG A 134 3.39 -3.39 9.85
N TYR A 135 3.29 -2.37 8.99
CA TYR A 135 4.43 -1.71 8.38
C TYR A 135 5.29 -1.01 9.42
N CYS A 136 4.70 -0.50 10.51
CA CYS A 136 5.41 0.08 11.65
C CYS A 136 6.12 -0.91 12.57
N LEU A 137 5.92 -2.23 12.38
CA LEU A 137 6.64 -3.25 13.14
C LEU A 137 7.99 -3.52 12.45
N THR A 138 9.05 -2.88 12.92
CA THR A 138 10.37 -2.89 12.29
C THR A 138 11.30 -3.99 12.82
N GLU A 139 11.02 -4.57 14.00
CA GLU A 139 11.83 -5.61 14.62
C GLU A 139 11.25 -7.03 14.47
N GLU A 140 12.12 -8.04 14.41
CA GLU A 140 11.69 -9.44 14.38
C GLU A 140 10.90 -9.80 15.64
N LYS A 141 9.71 -10.39 15.45
CA LYS A 141 8.78 -10.81 16.52
C LYS A 141 8.18 -9.65 17.33
N GLN A 142 8.37 -8.40 16.92
CA GLN A 142 7.66 -7.26 17.48
C GLN A 142 6.15 -7.44 17.30
N LYS A 143 5.38 -7.18 18.36
CA LYS A 143 3.91 -7.30 18.37
C LYS A 143 3.20 -6.03 18.80
N SER A 144 3.96 -5.00 19.15
CA SER A 144 3.48 -3.73 19.67
C SER A 144 4.34 -2.60 19.12
N VAL A 145 3.71 -1.46 18.91
CA VAL A 145 4.34 -0.19 18.57
C VAL A 145 4.34 0.66 19.85
N ASP A 146 5.39 1.46 20.07
CA ASP A 146 5.43 2.38 21.21
C ASP A 146 4.38 3.49 21.08
N ILE A 147 4.12 4.20 22.18
CA ILE A 147 3.04 5.19 22.25
C ILE A 147 3.28 6.37 21.31
N GLU A 148 4.53 6.79 21.15
CA GLU A 148 4.86 7.94 20.32
C GLU A 148 4.59 7.61 18.85
N SER A 149 5.12 6.49 18.38
CA SER A 149 4.92 5.98 17.03
C SER A 149 3.45 5.65 16.72
N ILE A 150 2.69 5.05 17.65
CA ILE A 150 1.27 4.76 17.40
C ILE A 150 0.43 6.03 17.36
N CYS A 151 0.77 7.06 18.15
CA CYS A 151 0.09 8.35 18.08
C CYS A 151 0.29 9.01 16.71
N GLU A 152 1.53 8.98 16.20
CA GLU A 152 1.82 9.48 14.85
C GLU A 152 1.05 8.72 13.78
N LEU A 153 1.04 7.39 13.84
CA LEU A 153 0.31 6.54 12.90
C LEU A 153 -1.20 6.80 12.92
N LEU A 154 -1.79 6.89 14.12
CA LEU A 154 -3.22 7.18 14.28
C LEU A 154 -3.58 8.54 13.68
N ASN A 155 -2.78 9.57 13.94
CA ASN A 155 -2.97 10.88 13.34
C ASN A 155 -2.82 10.83 11.81
N LEU A 156 -1.82 10.12 11.31
CA LEU A 156 -1.53 10.01 9.88
C LEU A 156 -2.66 9.30 9.10
N VAL A 157 -3.20 8.21 9.63
CA VAL A 157 -4.16 7.34 8.92
C VAL A 157 -5.61 7.70 9.20
N LEU A 158 -5.93 8.11 10.43
CA LEU A 158 -7.30 8.38 10.88
C LEU A 158 -7.58 9.88 11.05
N GLY A 159 -6.55 10.71 11.27
CA GLY A 159 -6.70 12.11 11.68
C GLY A 159 -7.50 12.97 10.70
N ALA A 160 -7.42 12.71 9.39
CA ALA A 160 -8.20 13.46 8.40
C ALA A 160 -9.71 13.17 8.46
N GLN A 161 -10.11 11.95 8.85
CA GLN A 161 -11.53 11.54 8.88
C GLN A 161 -12.15 11.64 10.28
N PHE A 162 -11.37 11.38 11.32
CA PHE A 162 -11.85 11.21 12.70
C PHE A 162 -11.10 12.13 13.68
N HIS A 163 -10.74 13.33 13.23
CA HIS A 163 -9.87 14.26 13.98
C HIS A 163 -10.22 14.38 15.47
N PRO A 164 -11.48 14.67 15.89
CA PRO A 164 -11.79 14.84 17.30
C PRO A 164 -11.58 13.57 18.14
N GLN A 165 -11.90 12.40 17.58
CA GLN A 165 -11.76 11.12 18.27
C GLN A 165 -10.28 10.71 18.37
N VAL A 166 -9.52 10.95 17.31
CA VAL A 166 -8.09 10.66 17.25
C VAL A 166 -7.33 11.53 18.24
N ASP A 167 -7.62 12.82 18.30
CA ASP A 167 -6.97 13.75 19.23
C ASP A 167 -7.20 13.33 20.70
N LEU A 168 -8.44 13.01 21.05
CA LEU A 168 -8.79 12.54 22.40
C LEU A 168 -8.09 11.22 22.74
N LEU A 169 -8.04 10.29 21.79
CA LEU A 169 -7.36 9.01 21.99
C LEU A 169 -5.84 9.20 22.17
N ILE A 170 -5.21 10.03 21.35
CA ILE A 170 -3.78 10.37 21.46
C ILE A 170 -3.49 11.01 22.81
N GLU A 171 -4.32 11.96 23.24
CA GLU A 171 -4.16 12.60 24.55
C GLU A 171 -4.27 11.58 25.69
N TYR A 172 -5.29 10.72 25.65
CA TYR A 172 -5.47 9.66 26.63
C TYR A 172 -4.28 8.70 26.68
N LEU A 173 -3.80 8.22 25.53
CA LEU A 173 -2.66 7.31 25.46
C LEU A 173 -1.40 7.91 26.10
N LYS A 174 -1.13 9.20 25.84
CA LYS A 174 0.03 9.91 26.38
C LYS A 174 -0.07 10.16 27.89
N ILE A 175 -1.27 10.39 28.42
CA ILE A 175 -1.48 10.67 29.86
C ILE A 175 -1.55 9.39 30.68
N SER A 176 -2.30 8.39 30.22
CA SER A 176 -2.63 7.20 31.00
C SER A 176 -1.58 6.10 30.93
N PHE A 177 -0.73 6.10 29.89
CA PHE A 177 0.25 5.03 29.68
C PHE A 177 1.68 5.51 29.36
N PRO A 178 2.20 6.63 29.91
CA PRO A 178 3.44 7.25 29.45
C PRO A 178 4.62 6.26 29.27
N ASP A 179 4.76 5.29 30.18
CA ASP A 179 5.82 4.28 30.16
C ASP A 179 5.30 2.83 30.06
N LEU A 180 4.01 2.63 29.70
CA LEU A 180 3.32 1.34 29.68
C LEU A 180 3.36 0.53 30.99
N GLU A 181 3.84 1.09 32.11
CA GLU A 181 3.93 0.37 33.40
C GLU A 181 2.58 -0.15 33.92
N ASN A 182 1.50 0.57 33.60
CA ASN A 182 0.14 0.19 33.96
C ASN A 182 -0.59 -0.62 32.86
N TYR A 183 0.07 -0.92 31.74
CA TYR A 183 -0.50 -1.71 30.66
C TYR A 183 -0.37 -3.20 30.95
N ASP A 184 -1.49 -3.85 31.21
CA ASP A 184 -1.57 -5.30 31.36
C ASP A 184 -2.14 -5.91 30.08
N ALA A 185 -1.29 -6.58 29.29
CA ALA A 185 -1.67 -7.25 28.05
C ALA A 185 -2.72 -8.38 28.23
N SER A 186 -2.94 -8.83 29.47
CA SER A 186 -3.94 -9.82 29.84
C SER A 186 -5.27 -9.20 30.31
N GLN A 187 -5.25 -7.92 30.71
CA GLN A 187 -6.45 -7.12 30.92
C GLN A 187 -6.88 -6.57 29.56
N ALA A 188 -7.87 -7.24 28.99
CA ALA A 188 -8.22 -7.14 27.58
C ALA A 188 -8.43 -5.69 27.09
N TRP A 189 -8.13 -5.45 25.82
CA TRP A 189 -8.41 -4.21 25.05
C TRP A 189 -9.76 -3.50 25.36
N PRO A 190 -10.87 -4.19 25.69
CA PRO A 190 -12.09 -3.55 26.17
C PRO A 190 -11.88 -2.63 27.38
N LEU A 191 -11.01 -2.98 28.33
CA LEU A 191 -10.73 -2.14 29.49
C LEU A 191 -10.03 -0.82 29.12
N ILE A 192 -9.19 -0.82 28.10
CA ILE A 192 -8.57 0.42 27.60
C ILE A 192 -9.64 1.33 26.99
N LEU A 193 -10.56 0.74 26.23
CA LEU A 193 -11.69 1.47 25.64
C LEU A 193 -12.67 1.96 26.71
N ASP A 194 -12.97 1.15 27.71
CA ASP A 194 -13.83 1.51 28.84
C ASP A 194 -13.18 2.65 29.65
N ASN A 195 -11.89 2.53 30.00
CA ASN A 195 -11.13 3.58 30.69
C ASN A 195 -11.05 4.86 29.86
N PHE A 196 -10.88 4.77 28.54
CA PHE A 196 -10.90 5.93 27.65
C PHE A 196 -12.27 6.62 27.66
N VAL A 197 -13.37 5.85 27.62
CA VAL A 197 -14.73 6.39 27.68
C VAL A 197 -15.02 7.04 29.04
N GLU A 198 -14.55 6.44 30.14
CA GLU A 198 -14.65 7.03 31.48
C GLU A 198 -13.88 8.34 31.58
N TRP A 199 -12.62 8.36 31.15
CA TRP A 199 -11.78 9.56 31.12
C TRP A 199 -12.42 10.70 30.31
N MET A 200 -13.03 10.40 29.15
CA MET A 200 -13.78 11.39 28.37
C MET A 200 -14.97 11.97 29.15
N ARG A 201 -15.72 11.13 29.89
CA ARG A 201 -16.87 11.61 30.69
C ARG A 201 -16.44 12.55 31.81
N GLU A 202 -15.31 12.25 32.46
CA GLU A 202 -14.75 13.10 33.51
C GLU A 202 -14.30 14.47 32.97
N LYS A 203 -13.62 14.50 31.82
CA LYS A 203 -13.13 15.75 31.20
C LYS A 203 -14.25 16.68 30.73
N HIS A 204 -15.43 16.12 30.45
CA HIS A 204 -16.62 16.87 30.02
C HIS A 204 -17.62 17.15 31.15
N SER A 205 -17.32 16.76 32.40
CA SER A 205 -18.12 17.08 33.60
C SER A 205 -17.60 18.33 34.31
#